data_AF-A0A345RD59-F1
#
_entry.id   AF-A0A345RD59-F1
#
_cell.length_a   1.000
_cell.length_b   1.000
_cell.length_c   1.000
_cell.angle_alpha   90.00
_cell.angle_beta   90.00
_cell.angle_gamma   90.00
#
_symmetry.space_group_name_H-M   'P 1'
#
loop_
_entity.id
_entity.type
_entity.pdbx_description
1 polymer ?
#
loop_
_entity_poly.entity_id
_entity_poly.type
_entity_poly.pdbx_seq_one_letter_code
_entity_poly.pdbx_strand_id
1 'polypeptide(L)'
;MWMGGAVPMGYDVADKALVVIPDEATAIRTIFAEYLAAGSVRQLSARLDELGVVSKRRTNRHGRVSGGKAFSRGALYNMLRNPIYIGKTRHKEELHEGLHEAIIDDATWQLTQAQLADNGGKKISAARRSARRLLDGVLFDSRGRQMRTTYASKSLRQEGMTRTKRYWYYTTAVSGSDDKFRIERLPADEIDRVVLNGLREHLSDPRWLADQIKGHERDAILIADILRATDKWRADTEESDGHVTAKNLPSIIDRIDAQKDRLSVSVNIAEMVESDADHTPILAGFEIPFQKRQNGRAKPIVIAAKGAAQRDPDLIALVADARRWAGELLDGETSSIQQITEREGLRSGSVSRILPLAWLAPDISAAILEGRQPQHLNAKTLRNLRELPLDWIQQRQVLGFAQL
;
A
#
# COMPACT_ATOMS: atom_id res chain seq x y z
N MET A 1 30.02 0.12 37.72
CA MET A 1 31.10 0.38 36.74
C MET A 1 30.46 0.61 35.37
N TRP A 2 30.87 1.64 34.62
CA TRP A 2 30.37 1.94 33.29
C TRP A 2 31.02 1.03 32.24
N MET A 3 30.20 0.19 31.60
CA MET A 3 30.67 -0.90 30.74
C MET A 3 30.76 -0.52 29.24
N GLY A 4 30.59 0.76 28.89
CA GLY A 4 30.74 1.28 27.52
C GLY A 4 29.45 1.85 26.93
N GLY A 5 29.58 2.53 25.78
CA GLY A 5 28.49 3.25 25.11
C GLY A 5 28.61 4.76 25.21
N ALA A 6 27.61 5.47 24.68
CA ALA A 6 27.57 6.94 24.75
C ALA A 6 27.23 7.39 26.18
N VAL A 7 28.14 8.15 26.80
CA VAL A 7 27.95 8.70 28.15
C VAL A 7 26.71 9.59 28.17
N PRO A 8 25.74 9.34 29.06
CA PRO A 8 24.54 10.17 29.17
C PRO A 8 24.87 11.64 29.49
N MET A 9 23.98 12.54 29.09
CA MET A 9 24.11 13.95 29.47
C MET A 9 23.98 14.09 30.99
N GLY A 10 24.70 15.01 31.61
CA GLY A 10 24.74 15.15 33.07
C GLY A 10 25.91 14.42 33.73
N TYR A 11 26.58 13.52 33.02
CA TYR A 11 27.69 12.72 33.55
C TYR A 11 28.91 12.74 32.62
N ASP A 12 30.10 12.59 33.20
CA ASP A 12 31.33 12.18 32.51
C ASP A 12 31.81 10.82 33.03
N VAL A 13 32.79 10.21 32.36
CA VAL A 13 33.43 8.97 32.82
C VAL A 13 34.82 9.29 33.37
N ALA A 14 35.02 9.06 34.67
CA ALA A 14 36.33 9.04 35.32
C ALA A 14 36.54 7.66 35.95
N ASP A 15 37.66 7.00 35.65
CA ASP A 15 38.02 5.67 36.20
C ASP A 15 36.91 4.60 36.10
N LYS A 16 36.20 4.58 34.95
CA LYS A 16 35.05 3.71 34.67
C LYS A 16 33.85 3.92 35.63
N ALA A 17 33.78 5.05 36.31
CA ALA A 17 32.62 5.51 37.07
C ALA A 17 31.99 6.74 36.40
N LEU A 18 30.68 6.91 36.55
CA LEU A 18 30.00 8.11 36.09
C LEU A 18 30.08 9.19 37.17
N VAL A 19 30.62 10.34 36.81
CA VAL A 19 30.78 11.50 37.69
C VAL A 19 29.90 12.64 37.17
N VAL A 20 29.19 13.32 38.07
CA VAL A 20 28.25 14.38 37.71
C VAL A 20 28.99 15.60 37.16
N ILE A 21 28.52 16.14 36.03
CA ILE A 21 28.94 17.45 35.51
C ILE A 21 27.91 18.49 35.96
N PRO A 22 28.27 19.48 36.81
CA PRO A 22 27.30 20.42 37.41
C PRO A 22 26.42 21.17 36.40
N ASP A 23 27.01 21.70 35.32
CA ASP A 23 26.28 22.47 34.30
C ASP A 23 25.27 21.60 33.54
N GLU A 24 25.68 20.39 33.14
CA GLU A 24 24.80 19.46 32.44
C GLU A 24 23.74 18.89 33.38
N ALA A 25 24.07 18.67 34.65
CA ALA A 25 23.12 18.22 35.66
C ALA A 25 22.04 19.27 35.93
N THR A 26 22.41 20.55 35.93
CA THR A 26 21.46 21.67 35.99
C THR A 26 20.49 21.62 34.81
N ALA A 27 21.01 21.45 33.59
CA ALA A 27 20.18 21.30 32.40
C ALA A 27 19.23 20.09 32.49
N ILE A 28 19.69 18.95 33.01
CA ILE A 28 18.83 17.79 33.25
C ILE A 28 17.71 18.12 34.24
N ARG A 29 18.03 18.75 35.39
CA ARG A 29 17.02 19.18 36.38
C ARG A 29 15.98 20.11 35.75
N THR A 30 16.42 21.07 34.92
CA THR A 30 15.51 21.95 34.16
C THR A 30 14.58 21.15 33.24
N ILE A 31 15.10 20.15 32.52
CA ILE A 31 14.28 19.37 31.59
C ILE A 31 13.18 18.58 32.31
N PHE A 32 13.48 17.99 33.47
CA PHE A 32 12.47 17.29 34.27
C PHE A 32 11.43 18.26 34.84
N ALA A 33 11.86 19.40 35.38
CA ALA A 33 10.96 20.42 35.93
C ALA A 33 10.03 20.99 34.85
N GLU A 34 10.56 21.36 33.68
CA GLU A 34 9.79 21.89 32.56
C GLU A 34 8.85 20.85 31.97
N TYR A 35 9.20 19.56 31.99
CA TYR A 35 8.27 18.51 31.55
C TYR A 35 7.07 18.41 32.48
N LEU A 36 7.32 18.40 33.80
CA LEU A 36 6.26 18.35 34.81
C LEU A 36 5.31 19.56 34.70
N ALA A 37 5.87 20.75 34.45
CA ALA A 37 5.09 21.97 34.26
C ALA A 37 4.33 22.01 32.93
N ALA A 38 4.96 21.63 31.82
CA ALA A 38 4.37 21.72 30.49
C ALA A 38 3.33 20.61 30.23
N GLY A 39 3.53 19.42 30.79
CA GLY A 39 2.64 18.28 30.64
C GLY A 39 2.64 17.63 29.26
N SER A 40 3.49 18.07 28.32
CA SER A 40 3.71 17.35 27.06
C SER A 40 5.13 17.51 26.54
N VAL A 41 5.68 16.45 25.92
CA VAL A 41 7.03 16.50 25.31
C VAL A 41 7.10 17.50 24.15
N ARG A 42 5.97 17.79 23.49
CA ARG A 42 5.90 18.81 22.43
C ARG A 42 6.12 20.21 23.00
N GLN A 43 5.42 20.56 24.07
CA GLN A 43 5.59 21.86 24.73
C GLN A 43 6.96 21.97 25.41
N LEU A 44 7.44 20.88 26.03
CA LEU A 44 8.80 20.80 26.56
C LEU A 44 9.84 21.15 25.48
N SER A 45 9.74 20.58 24.28
CA SER A 45 10.69 20.86 23.20
C SER A 45 10.74 22.36 22.87
N ALA A 46 9.58 23.01 22.72
CA ALA A 46 9.51 24.44 22.43
C ALA A 46 10.11 25.28 23.57
N ARG A 47 9.82 24.88 24.82
CA ARG A 47 10.34 25.55 26.01
C ARG A 47 11.85 25.42 26.15
N LEU A 48 12.43 24.26 25.83
CA LEU A 48 13.88 24.07 25.85
C LEU A 48 14.59 24.87 24.74
N ASP A 49 13.93 25.04 23.58
CA ASP A 49 14.45 25.88 22.50
C ASP A 49 14.50 27.37 22.95
N GLU A 50 13.48 27.85 23.67
CA GLU A 50 13.47 29.20 24.27
C GLU A 50 14.56 29.38 25.33
N LEU A 51 14.78 28.36 26.17
CA LEU A 51 15.78 28.37 27.25
C LEU A 51 17.21 28.13 26.75
N GLY A 52 17.40 27.83 25.46
CA GLY A 52 18.71 27.55 24.87
C GLY A 52 19.34 26.23 25.36
N VAL A 53 18.53 25.30 25.90
CA VAL A 53 19.03 24.04 26.45
C VAL A 53 19.25 23.04 25.30
N VAL A 54 20.52 22.67 25.07
CA VAL A 54 20.92 21.83 23.94
C VAL A 54 21.51 20.49 24.38
N SER A 55 21.51 19.53 23.45
CA SER A 55 22.13 18.22 23.67
C SER A 55 23.63 18.29 23.95
N LYS A 56 24.12 17.40 24.82
CA LYS A 56 25.57 17.25 25.13
C LYS A 56 26.42 17.16 23.88
N ARG A 57 27.44 18.02 23.81
CA ARG A 57 28.47 17.99 22.76
C ARG A 57 29.45 16.84 23.03
N ARG A 58 29.72 16.03 22.00
CA ARG A 58 30.61 14.87 22.08
C ARG A 58 31.54 14.85 20.88
N THR A 59 32.82 14.65 21.13
CA THR A 59 33.83 14.43 20.10
C THR A 59 34.18 12.94 20.10
N ASN A 60 34.00 12.27 18.96
CA ASN A 60 34.37 10.85 18.87
C ASN A 60 35.90 10.69 18.70
N ARG A 61 36.38 9.43 18.77
CA ARG A 61 37.79 9.08 18.57
C ARG A 61 38.41 9.52 17.22
N HIS A 62 37.58 9.89 16.25
CA HIS A 62 37.97 10.35 14.91
C HIS A 62 37.84 11.88 14.77
N GLY A 63 37.70 12.62 15.88
CA GLY A 63 37.61 14.09 15.88
C GLY A 63 36.26 14.66 15.41
N ARG A 64 35.26 13.83 15.10
CA ARG A 64 33.94 14.29 14.68
C ARG A 64 33.14 14.75 15.89
N VAL A 65 32.72 16.01 15.87
CA VAL A 65 31.84 16.60 16.88
C VAL A 65 30.37 16.29 16.57
N SER A 66 29.62 15.94 17.60
CA SER A 66 28.18 15.67 17.57
C SER A 66 27.50 16.30 18.79
N GLY A 67 26.18 16.52 18.75
CA GLY A 67 25.46 17.24 19.81
C GLY A 67 25.50 18.76 19.65
N GLY A 68 25.13 19.49 20.70
CA GLY A 68 24.97 20.95 20.66
C GLY A 68 23.75 21.43 19.87
N LYS A 69 22.77 20.54 19.67
CA LYS A 69 21.54 20.80 18.91
C LYS A 69 20.31 20.67 19.80
N ALA A 70 19.20 21.26 19.36
CA ALA A 70 17.87 21.05 19.92
C ALA A 70 17.54 19.55 20.05
N PHE A 71 16.79 19.20 21.10
CA PHE A 71 16.43 17.81 21.36
C PHE A 71 15.33 17.33 20.42
N SER A 72 15.51 16.13 19.86
CA SER A 72 14.40 15.44 19.20
C SER A 72 13.40 14.91 20.24
N ARG A 73 12.12 14.79 19.86
CA ARG A 73 11.08 14.19 20.72
C ARG A 73 11.48 12.81 21.27
N GLY A 74 12.06 11.96 20.42
CA GLY A 74 12.52 10.62 20.82
C GLY A 74 13.65 10.68 21.86
N ALA A 75 14.57 11.65 21.73
CA ALA A 75 15.63 11.84 22.71
C ALA A 75 15.07 12.29 24.07
N LEU A 76 14.09 13.20 24.09
CA LEU A 76 13.42 13.63 25.32
C LEU A 76 12.69 12.46 26.00
N TYR A 77 11.94 11.66 25.24
CA TYR A 77 11.28 10.46 25.80
C TYR A 77 12.28 9.45 26.37
N ASN A 78 13.41 9.24 25.69
CA ASN A 78 14.46 8.35 26.20
C ASN A 78 15.04 8.90 27.50
N MET A 79 15.37 10.19 27.54
CA MET A 79 15.96 10.85 28.69
C MET A 79 15.03 10.84 29.92
N LEU A 80 13.77 11.21 29.74
CA LEU A 80 12.77 11.20 30.81
C LEU A 80 12.44 9.78 31.31
N ARG A 81 12.79 8.71 30.56
CA ARG A 81 12.58 7.29 30.94
C ARG A 81 13.86 6.55 31.33
N ASN A 82 15.01 7.20 31.22
CA ASN A 82 16.28 6.62 31.62
C ASN A 82 16.51 6.67 33.14
N PRO A 83 16.54 5.53 33.85
CA PRO A 83 16.74 5.49 35.30
C PRO A 83 18.14 5.93 35.75
N ILE A 84 19.07 6.17 34.81
CA ILE A 84 20.41 6.64 35.16
C ILE A 84 20.41 7.97 35.92
N TYR A 85 19.37 8.79 35.75
CA TYR A 85 19.26 10.07 36.44
C TYR A 85 18.90 9.94 37.92
N ILE A 86 18.38 8.78 38.36
CA ILE A 86 18.08 8.48 39.76
C ILE A 86 19.12 7.55 40.41
N GLY A 87 20.34 7.50 39.86
CA GLY A 87 21.40 6.64 40.40
C GLY A 87 21.25 5.15 40.05
N LYS A 88 20.22 4.75 39.29
CA LYS A 88 19.93 3.34 38.97
C LYS A 88 20.28 2.99 37.54
N THR A 89 20.55 1.72 37.26
CA THR A 89 20.82 1.22 35.90
C THR A 89 19.87 0.08 35.55
N ARG A 90 19.47 -0.02 34.28
CA ARG A 90 18.56 -1.07 33.81
C ARG A 90 19.36 -2.19 33.16
N HIS A 91 19.15 -3.41 33.63
CA HIS A 91 19.63 -4.62 32.96
C HIS A 91 18.43 -5.54 32.69
N LYS A 92 18.07 -5.71 31.41
CA LYS A 92 16.82 -6.37 30.98
C LYS A 92 15.59 -5.70 31.60
N GLU A 93 14.87 -6.41 32.47
CA GLU A 93 13.65 -5.91 33.14
C GLU A 93 13.93 -5.42 34.56
N GLU A 94 15.14 -5.59 35.07
CA GLU A 94 15.50 -5.27 36.45
C GLU A 94 16.26 -3.94 36.55
N LEU A 95 15.99 -3.21 37.63
CA LEU A 95 16.69 -1.99 38.02
C LEU A 95 17.69 -2.35 39.12
N HIS A 96 18.94 -1.96 38.93
CA HIS A 96 20.01 -2.13 39.90
C HIS A 96 20.56 -0.79 40.35
N GLU A 97 20.96 -0.70 41.62
CA GLU A 97 21.68 0.47 42.14
C GLU A 97 23.00 0.67 41.39
N GLY A 98 23.20 1.87 40.88
CA GLY A 98 24.44 2.31 40.25
C GLY A 98 25.42 2.84 41.30
N LEU A 99 26.69 2.94 40.91
CA LEU A 99 27.75 3.53 41.74
C LEU A 99 27.85 5.06 41.55
N HIS A 100 26.93 5.65 40.81
CA HIS A 100 26.97 7.05 40.43
C HIS A 100 25.90 7.85 41.18
N GLU A 101 26.23 9.11 41.47
CA GLU A 101 25.33 10.02 42.17
C GLU A 101 24.08 10.32 41.33
N ALA A 102 22.92 10.38 41.97
CA ALA A 102 21.66 10.72 41.31
C ALA A 102 21.57 12.23 41.02
N ILE A 103 21.20 12.59 39.79
CA ILE A 103 20.92 13.98 39.40
C ILE A 103 19.48 14.38 39.76
N ILE A 104 18.55 13.43 39.74
CA ILE A 104 17.12 13.62 40.03
C ILE A 104 16.76 12.74 41.23
N ASP A 105 15.92 13.25 42.12
CA ASP A 105 15.39 12.47 43.25
C ASP A 105 14.29 11.50 42.80
N ASP A 106 14.08 10.42 43.57
CA ASP A 106 13.09 9.39 43.24
C ASP A 106 11.66 9.94 43.14
N ALA A 107 11.30 10.99 43.91
CA ALA A 107 9.94 11.55 43.89
C ALA A 107 9.66 12.30 42.58
N THR A 108 10.55 13.18 42.15
CA THR A 108 10.48 13.87 40.85
C THR A 108 10.43 12.86 39.69
N TRP A 109 11.20 11.78 39.79
CA TRP A 109 11.22 10.72 38.80
C TRP A 109 9.87 9.99 38.71
N GLN A 110 9.29 9.60 39.84
CA GLN A 110 8.01 8.92 39.90
C GLN A 110 6.88 9.78 39.33
N LEU A 111 6.85 11.07 39.66
CA LEU A 111 5.90 12.02 39.08
C LEU A 111 6.03 12.09 37.56
N THR A 112 7.27 12.14 37.06
CA THR A 112 7.56 12.16 35.62
C THR A 112 7.09 10.89 34.93
N GLN A 113 7.32 9.71 35.53
CA GLN A 113 6.86 8.44 34.98
C GLN A 113 5.33 8.34 34.97
N ALA A 114 4.67 8.79 36.03
CA ALA A 114 3.21 8.81 36.12
C ALA A 114 2.60 9.67 35.00
N GLN A 115 3.12 10.89 34.81
CA GLN A 115 2.66 11.79 33.75
C GLN A 115 2.97 11.25 32.35
N LEU A 116 4.13 10.60 32.15
CA LEU A 116 4.44 9.90 30.90
C LEU A 116 3.50 8.72 30.61
N ALA A 117 3.04 8.02 31.64
CA ALA A 117 2.09 6.92 31.51
C ALA A 117 0.69 7.42 31.14
N ASP A 118 0.22 8.49 31.77
CA ASP A 118 -1.07 9.11 31.48
C ASP A 118 -1.12 9.74 30.07
N ASN A 119 -0.02 10.38 29.66
CA ASN A 119 0.17 10.90 28.30
C ASN A 119 0.44 9.81 27.25
N GLY A 120 0.76 8.59 27.68
CA GLY A 120 1.01 7.44 26.83
C GLY A 120 -0.30 6.98 26.24
N GLY A 121 -0.72 7.61 25.14
CA GLY A 121 -2.01 7.40 24.48
C GLY A 121 -2.55 6.00 24.68
N LYS A 122 -3.72 5.91 25.33
CA LYS A 122 -4.43 4.67 25.68
C LYS A 122 -4.15 3.59 24.63
N LYS A 123 -3.79 2.36 25.07
CA LYS A 123 -3.68 1.20 24.16
C LYS A 123 -4.84 1.28 23.17
N ILE A 124 -4.53 1.46 21.88
CA ILE A 124 -5.54 1.57 20.84
C ILE A 124 -6.26 0.21 20.81
N SER A 125 -7.36 0.11 21.55
CA SER A 125 -8.20 -1.09 21.67
C SER A 125 -9.19 -1.20 20.52
N ALA A 126 -9.10 -0.31 19.52
CA ALA A 126 -9.80 -0.51 18.28
C ALA A 126 -9.22 -1.77 17.63
N ALA A 127 -9.95 -2.89 17.75
CA ALA A 127 -9.76 -4.06 16.92
C ALA A 127 -9.76 -3.57 15.48
N ARG A 128 -8.57 -3.45 14.88
CA ARG A 128 -8.45 -2.99 13.49
C ARG A 128 -9.30 -3.93 12.67
N ARG A 129 -10.37 -3.39 12.05
CA ARG A 129 -11.18 -4.11 11.08
C ARG A 129 -10.20 -4.75 10.11
N SER A 130 -10.22 -6.08 10.01
CA SER A 130 -9.21 -6.79 9.24
C SER A 130 -9.27 -6.27 7.82
N ALA A 131 -8.14 -5.79 7.31
CA ALA A 131 -8.03 -5.27 5.95
C ALA A 131 -7.90 -6.44 4.95
N ARG A 132 -8.68 -7.51 5.19
CA ARG A 132 -8.63 -8.71 4.36
C ARG A 132 -9.28 -8.43 3.01
N ARG A 133 -8.63 -8.89 1.95
CA ARG A 133 -9.13 -8.86 0.57
C ARG A 133 -9.42 -10.27 0.10
N LEU A 134 -9.97 -10.34 -1.12
CA LEU A 134 -10.48 -11.56 -1.74
C LEU A 134 -9.53 -12.76 -1.63
N LEU A 135 -8.22 -12.55 -1.81
CA LEU A 135 -7.24 -13.64 -1.92
C LEU A 135 -6.38 -13.81 -0.66
N ASP A 136 -6.75 -13.16 0.44
CA ASP A 136 -6.09 -13.45 1.72
C ASP A 136 -6.40 -14.88 2.17
N GLY A 137 -5.35 -15.64 2.45
CA GLY A 137 -5.49 -17.05 2.82
C GLY A 137 -5.02 -17.99 1.72
N VAL A 138 -5.38 -17.69 0.47
CA VAL A 138 -5.29 -18.60 -0.67
C VAL A 138 -4.15 -18.27 -1.65
N LEU A 139 -3.57 -17.07 -1.59
CA LEU A 139 -2.47 -16.66 -2.49
C LEU A 139 -1.08 -16.94 -1.92
N PHE A 140 -0.24 -17.57 -2.73
CA PHE A 140 1.14 -17.95 -2.40
C PHE A 140 2.13 -17.38 -3.42
N ASP A 141 3.34 -17.05 -2.96
CA ASP A 141 4.41 -16.52 -3.81
C ASP A 141 5.15 -17.62 -4.59
N SER A 142 6.13 -17.22 -5.41
CA SER A 142 6.91 -18.16 -6.25
C SER A 142 7.70 -19.22 -5.48
N ARG A 143 7.77 -19.12 -4.16
CA ARG A 143 8.41 -20.07 -3.23
C ARG A 143 7.41 -20.80 -2.35
N GLY A 144 6.11 -20.70 -2.64
CA GLY A 144 5.05 -21.34 -1.87
C GLY A 144 4.82 -20.68 -0.51
N ARG A 145 5.25 -19.44 -0.29
CA ARG A 145 5.00 -18.72 0.97
C ARG A 145 3.70 -17.92 0.85
N GLN A 146 2.86 -18.00 1.88
CA GLN A 146 1.57 -17.31 1.89
C GLN A 146 1.77 -15.79 1.76
N MET A 147 0.94 -15.15 0.95
CA MET A 147 0.88 -13.70 0.80
C MET A 147 -0.26 -13.12 1.64
N ARG A 148 -0.05 -11.91 2.16
CA ARG A 148 -1.05 -11.17 2.97
C ARG A 148 -1.29 -9.80 2.40
N THR A 149 -2.51 -9.30 2.56
CA THR A 149 -2.86 -7.94 2.16
C THR A 149 -2.14 -6.90 3.00
N THR A 150 -1.57 -5.92 2.31
CA THR A 150 -1.02 -4.68 2.85
C THR A 150 -1.44 -3.50 1.98
N TYR A 151 -1.25 -2.28 2.48
CA TYR A 151 -1.50 -1.08 1.69
C TYR A 151 -0.46 0.00 1.95
N ALA A 152 -0.23 0.84 0.94
CA ALA A 152 0.48 2.10 1.05
C ALA A 152 -0.51 3.26 0.87
N SER A 153 -0.40 4.29 1.69
CA SER A 153 -1.25 5.48 1.59
C SER A 153 -0.44 6.66 1.03
N LYS A 154 -1.03 7.41 0.10
CA LYS A 154 -0.49 8.68 -0.40
C LYS A 154 -1.52 9.78 -0.22
N SER A 155 -1.14 10.83 0.51
CA SER A 155 -1.94 12.06 0.59
C SER A 155 -1.81 12.84 -0.71
N LEU A 156 -2.94 13.17 -1.31
CA LEU A 156 -3.08 14.00 -2.48
C LEU A 156 -3.75 15.30 -2.03
N ARG A 157 -3.15 16.44 -2.37
CA ARG A 157 -3.75 17.76 -2.15
C ARG A 157 -4.42 18.19 -3.45
N GLN A 158 -5.71 18.48 -3.39
CA GLN A 158 -6.48 19.00 -4.51
C GLN A 158 -7.44 20.06 -3.95
N GLU A 159 -7.42 21.27 -4.50
CA GLU A 159 -8.34 22.37 -4.14
C GLU A 159 -8.45 22.66 -2.63
N GLY A 160 -7.32 22.67 -1.91
CA GLY A 160 -7.32 22.90 -0.46
C GLY A 160 -7.79 21.71 0.39
N MET A 161 -8.32 20.65 -0.21
CA MET A 161 -8.71 19.41 0.45
C MET A 161 -7.61 18.35 0.37
N THR A 162 -7.33 17.66 1.47
CA THR A 162 -6.36 16.55 1.51
C THR A 162 -7.09 15.21 1.40
N ARG A 163 -7.02 14.55 0.24
CA ARG A 163 -7.58 13.20 0.03
C ARG A 163 -6.48 12.15 0.15
N THR A 164 -6.73 11.09 0.91
CA THR A 164 -5.77 9.97 1.02
C THR A 164 -6.13 8.87 0.04
N LYS A 165 -5.25 8.59 -0.94
CA LYS A 165 -5.37 7.43 -1.85
C LYS A 165 -4.61 6.24 -1.28
N ARG A 166 -5.27 5.09 -1.17
CA ARG A 166 -4.66 3.82 -0.72
C ARG A 166 -4.36 2.95 -1.93
N TYR A 167 -3.17 2.36 -1.95
CA TYR A 167 -2.72 1.39 -2.95
C TYR A 167 -2.56 0.05 -2.25
N TRP A 168 -3.31 -0.96 -2.69
CA TRP A 168 -3.36 -2.27 -2.06
C TRP A 168 -2.42 -3.26 -2.74
N TYR A 169 -1.77 -4.12 -1.93
CA TYR A 169 -0.82 -5.12 -2.40
C TYR A 169 -0.95 -6.41 -1.61
N TYR A 170 -0.80 -7.55 -2.28
CA TYR A 170 -0.45 -8.80 -1.63
C TYR A 170 1.07 -8.85 -1.48
N THR A 171 1.57 -9.13 -0.28
CA THR A 171 3.00 -9.24 0.01
C THR A 171 3.31 -10.54 0.71
N THR A 172 4.45 -11.16 0.40
CA THR A 172 4.90 -12.36 1.10
C THR A 172 4.87 -12.14 2.63
N ALA A 173 4.21 -13.05 3.35
CA ALA A 173 4.24 -13.06 4.80
C ALA A 173 5.65 -13.41 5.30
N VAL A 174 6.23 -12.54 6.13
CA VAL A 174 7.53 -12.79 6.76
C VAL A 174 7.27 -13.44 8.11
N SER A 175 7.85 -14.62 8.35
CA SER A 175 7.83 -15.30 9.64
C SER A 175 9.26 -15.32 10.21
N GLY A 176 9.51 -14.59 11.29
CA GLY A 176 10.80 -14.61 11.99
C GLY A 176 12.00 -14.04 11.21
N SER A 177 13.21 -14.32 11.73
CA SER A 177 14.52 -13.78 11.31
C SER A 177 14.99 -14.20 9.91
N ASP A 178 14.08 -14.59 9.03
CA ASP A 178 14.36 -15.17 7.72
C ASP A 178 14.48 -14.08 6.62
N ASP A 179 15.19 -13.01 6.97
CA ASP A 179 15.43 -11.79 6.20
C ASP A 179 16.40 -12.01 5.01
N LYS A 180 16.69 -13.28 4.67
CA LYS A 180 17.64 -13.64 3.59
C LYS A 180 17.00 -13.67 2.20
N PHE A 181 15.68 -13.74 2.08
CA PHE A 181 15.00 -13.89 0.78
C PHE A 181 14.20 -12.66 0.34
N ARG A 182 14.20 -12.40 -0.97
CA ARG A 182 13.47 -11.28 -1.58
C ARG A 182 11.97 -11.39 -1.30
N ILE A 183 11.41 -10.40 -0.60
CA ILE A 183 9.95 -10.25 -0.39
C ILE A 183 9.30 -9.96 -1.74
N GLU A 184 8.26 -10.72 -2.07
CA GLU A 184 7.47 -10.49 -3.27
C GLU A 184 6.25 -9.64 -2.96
N ARG A 185 5.87 -8.80 -3.93
CA ARG A 185 4.69 -7.95 -3.87
C ARG A 185 3.94 -8.06 -5.18
N LEU A 186 2.61 -8.04 -5.11
CA LEU A 186 1.68 -8.03 -6.25
C LEU A 186 0.56 -6.99 -5.97
N PRO A 187 0.16 -6.15 -6.93
CA PRO A 187 -0.95 -5.20 -6.77
C PRO A 187 -2.26 -5.96 -6.60
N ALA A 188 -2.98 -5.66 -5.52
CA ALA A 188 -4.16 -6.42 -5.15
C ALA A 188 -5.28 -6.27 -6.17
N ASP A 189 -5.58 -5.03 -6.60
CA ASP A 189 -6.69 -4.77 -7.52
C ASP A 189 -6.51 -5.47 -8.88
N GLU A 190 -5.27 -5.57 -9.37
CA GLU A 190 -4.98 -6.23 -10.66
C GLU A 190 -4.97 -7.75 -10.54
N ILE A 191 -4.39 -8.33 -9.47
CA ILE A 191 -4.47 -9.78 -9.24
C ILE A 191 -5.92 -10.20 -9.03
N ASP A 192 -6.66 -9.48 -8.19
CA ASP A 192 -8.08 -9.75 -7.91
C ASP A 192 -8.83 -9.81 -9.25
N ARG A 193 -8.69 -8.79 -10.11
CA ARG A 193 -9.32 -8.76 -11.44
C ARG A 193 -8.95 -9.95 -12.32
N VAL A 194 -7.66 -10.30 -12.39
CA VAL A 194 -7.19 -11.37 -13.28
C VAL A 194 -7.65 -12.75 -12.81
N VAL A 195 -7.60 -13.01 -11.50
CA VAL A 195 -8.13 -14.24 -10.91
C VAL A 195 -9.64 -14.33 -11.13
N LEU A 196 -10.38 -13.24 -10.85
CA LEU A 196 -11.83 -13.19 -11.05
C LEU A 196 -12.22 -13.47 -12.51
N ASN A 197 -11.51 -12.88 -13.47
CA ASN A 197 -11.77 -13.11 -14.89
C ASN A 197 -11.41 -14.53 -15.33
N GLY A 198 -10.27 -15.07 -14.88
CA GLY A 198 -9.87 -16.45 -15.19
C GLY A 198 -10.86 -17.47 -14.63
N LEU A 199 -11.32 -17.28 -13.39
CA LEU A 199 -12.40 -18.08 -12.80
C LEU A 199 -13.66 -18.00 -13.64
N ARG A 200 -14.04 -16.79 -14.06
CA ARG A 200 -15.24 -16.59 -14.88
C ARG A 200 -15.18 -17.34 -16.20
N GLU A 201 -14.05 -17.25 -16.89
CA GLU A 201 -13.83 -17.87 -18.20
C GLU A 201 -13.89 -19.41 -18.11
N HIS A 202 -13.19 -20.01 -17.14
CA HIS A 202 -13.12 -21.46 -17.00
C HIS A 202 -14.41 -22.06 -16.44
N LEU A 203 -15.02 -21.43 -15.43
CA LEU A 203 -16.31 -21.89 -14.91
C LEU A 203 -17.44 -21.70 -15.94
N SER A 204 -17.33 -20.76 -16.88
CA SER A 204 -18.32 -20.63 -17.96
C SER A 204 -18.17 -21.66 -19.08
N ASP A 205 -17.05 -22.40 -19.16
CA ASP A 205 -16.78 -23.35 -20.24
C ASP A 205 -17.31 -24.76 -19.88
N PRO A 206 -18.42 -25.21 -20.50
CA PRO A 206 -19.01 -26.52 -20.20
C PRO A 206 -18.08 -27.68 -20.57
N ARG A 207 -17.19 -27.49 -21.56
CA ARG A 207 -16.26 -28.53 -21.99
C ARG A 207 -15.16 -28.71 -20.95
N TRP A 208 -14.62 -27.60 -20.45
CA TRP A 208 -13.63 -27.63 -19.39
C TRP A 208 -14.23 -28.27 -18.13
N LEU A 209 -15.41 -27.84 -17.69
CA LEU A 209 -16.10 -28.42 -16.53
C LEU A 209 -16.36 -29.91 -16.69
N ALA A 210 -16.89 -30.33 -17.83
CA ALA A 210 -17.14 -31.75 -18.09
C ALA A 210 -15.84 -32.56 -18.01
N ASP A 211 -14.72 -32.03 -18.50
CA ASP A 211 -13.43 -32.70 -18.44
C ASP A 211 -12.90 -32.83 -17.01
N GLN A 212 -13.06 -31.80 -16.17
CA GLN A 212 -12.67 -31.85 -14.76
C GLN A 212 -13.53 -32.84 -13.95
N ILE A 213 -14.79 -33.05 -14.36
CA ILE A 213 -15.75 -33.90 -13.65
C ILE A 213 -15.71 -35.36 -14.12
N LYS A 214 -15.13 -35.67 -15.29
CA LYS A 214 -15.06 -37.04 -15.87
C LYS A 214 -14.44 -38.12 -14.96
N GLY A 215 -13.73 -37.75 -13.89
CA GLY A 215 -13.19 -38.68 -12.89
C GLY A 215 -14.12 -38.98 -11.71
N HIS A 216 -15.26 -38.29 -11.61
CA HIS A 216 -16.17 -38.30 -10.45
C HIS A 216 -17.55 -38.89 -10.76
N GLU A 217 -17.65 -39.73 -11.80
CA GLU A 217 -18.89 -40.33 -12.34
C GLU A 217 -19.77 -41.06 -11.31
N ARG A 218 -19.22 -41.42 -10.14
CA ARG A 218 -19.94 -42.12 -9.08
C ARG A 218 -21.01 -41.27 -8.40
N ASP A 219 -21.01 -39.95 -8.63
CA ASP A 219 -21.89 -39.01 -7.93
C ASP A 219 -22.73 -38.17 -8.90
N ALA A 220 -23.57 -38.86 -9.70
CA ALA A 220 -24.35 -38.24 -10.78
C ALA A 220 -25.27 -37.09 -10.31
N ILE A 221 -25.71 -37.12 -9.06
CA ILE A 221 -26.53 -36.05 -8.45
C ILE A 221 -25.67 -34.79 -8.25
N LEU A 222 -24.50 -34.95 -7.62
CA LEU A 222 -23.53 -33.87 -7.43
C LEU A 222 -23.11 -33.23 -8.77
N ILE A 223 -22.88 -34.05 -9.80
CA ILE A 223 -22.55 -33.56 -11.14
C ILE A 223 -23.69 -32.71 -11.72
N ALA A 224 -24.93 -33.18 -11.62
CA ALA A 224 -26.09 -32.43 -12.11
C ALA A 224 -26.28 -31.11 -11.36
N ASP A 225 -26.04 -31.10 -10.05
CA ASP A 225 -26.16 -29.91 -9.21
C ASP A 225 -25.03 -28.90 -9.48
N ILE A 226 -23.79 -29.36 -9.71
CA ILE A 226 -22.67 -28.50 -10.14
C ILE A 226 -22.97 -27.84 -11.48
N LEU A 227 -23.51 -28.59 -12.46
CA LEU A 227 -23.86 -28.04 -13.76
C LEU A 227 -24.96 -26.97 -13.63
N ARG A 228 -25.99 -27.21 -12.82
CA ARG A 228 -27.05 -26.22 -12.52
C ARG A 228 -26.50 -24.99 -11.81
N ALA A 229 -25.63 -25.16 -10.81
CA ALA A 229 -25.03 -24.06 -10.08
C ALA A 229 -24.17 -23.18 -11.01
N THR A 230 -23.43 -23.81 -11.90
CA THR A 230 -22.64 -23.12 -12.93
C THR A 230 -23.55 -22.35 -13.90
N ASP A 231 -24.61 -22.97 -14.43
CA ASP A 231 -25.52 -22.30 -15.37
C ASP A 231 -26.22 -21.08 -14.73
N LYS A 232 -26.64 -21.21 -13.46
CA LYS A 232 -27.17 -20.08 -12.69
C LYS A 232 -26.14 -18.96 -12.56
N TRP A 233 -24.90 -19.31 -12.21
CA TRP A 233 -23.81 -18.36 -12.06
C TRP A 233 -23.45 -17.66 -13.38
N ARG A 234 -23.57 -18.35 -14.52
CA ARG A 234 -23.42 -17.76 -15.87
C ARG A 234 -24.51 -16.72 -16.14
N ALA A 235 -25.77 -17.06 -15.88
CA ALA A 235 -26.90 -16.14 -16.05
C ALA A 235 -26.77 -14.87 -15.18
N ASP A 236 -26.40 -15.02 -13.91
CA ASP A 236 -26.17 -13.90 -12.99
C ASP A 236 -25.01 -12.98 -13.42
N THR A 237 -24.06 -13.52 -14.19
CA THR A 237 -22.88 -12.78 -14.69
C THR A 237 -23.18 -11.98 -15.97
N GLU A 238 -24.14 -12.42 -16.79
CA GLU A 238 -24.53 -11.73 -18.03
C GLU A 238 -25.47 -10.54 -17.77
N GLU A 239 -26.29 -10.58 -16.71
CA GLU A 239 -27.28 -9.55 -16.38
C GLU A 239 -26.69 -8.37 -15.56
N SER A 240 -25.53 -8.57 -14.94
CA SER A 240 -24.88 -7.58 -14.09
C SER A 240 -23.69 -6.92 -14.81
N ASP A 241 -23.78 -5.61 -15.02
CA ASP A 241 -22.79 -4.76 -15.70
C ASP A 241 -21.43 -4.73 -14.95
N GLY A 242 -20.67 -5.83 -15.07
CA GLY A 242 -19.31 -6.03 -14.57
C GLY A 242 -19.12 -6.18 -13.05
N HIS A 243 -20.16 -5.99 -12.24
CA HIS A 243 -20.11 -6.00 -10.77
C HIS A 243 -20.84 -7.20 -10.15
N VAL A 244 -20.52 -8.43 -10.56
CA VAL A 244 -21.07 -9.62 -9.87
C VAL A 244 -20.60 -9.65 -8.42
N THR A 245 -21.59 -9.73 -7.55
CA THR A 245 -21.55 -9.86 -6.10
C THR A 245 -20.70 -11.05 -5.68
N ALA A 246 -19.43 -10.78 -5.36
CA ALA A 246 -18.41 -11.69 -4.88
C ALA A 246 -18.68 -12.25 -3.46
N LYS A 247 -19.87 -12.82 -3.22
CA LYS A 247 -20.20 -13.42 -1.92
C LYS A 247 -19.75 -14.90 -1.81
N ASN A 248 -19.73 -15.65 -2.91
CA ASN A 248 -19.38 -17.09 -2.89
C ASN A 248 -18.09 -17.43 -3.67
N LEU A 249 -17.44 -16.45 -4.30
CA LEU A 249 -16.22 -16.71 -5.08
C LEU A 249 -14.96 -17.07 -4.27
N PRO A 250 -14.70 -16.47 -3.09
CA PRO A 250 -13.50 -16.81 -2.34
C PRO A 250 -13.53 -18.20 -1.68
N SER A 251 -14.69 -18.82 -1.48
CA SER A 251 -14.78 -20.19 -0.92
C SER A 251 -14.44 -21.28 -1.94
N ILE A 252 -14.64 -21.01 -3.24
CA ILE A 252 -14.33 -21.95 -4.33
C ILE A 252 -12.80 -22.05 -4.57
N ILE A 253 -12.05 -20.99 -4.27
CA ILE A 253 -10.60 -20.96 -4.49
C ILE A 253 -9.92 -21.74 -3.37
N ASP A 254 -9.32 -22.89 -3.72
CA ASP A 254 -8.51 -23.67 -2.78
C ASP A 254 -7.12 -23.03 -2.61
N ARG A 255 -6.45 -22.77 -3.74
CA ARG A 255 -5.06 -22.29 -3.72
C ARG A 255 -4.68 -21.55 -5.00
N ILE A 256 -3.84 -20.52 -4.87
CA ILE A 256 -3.24 -19.80 -5.99
C ILE A 256 -1.73 -19.69 -5.78
N ASP A 257 -0.95 -20.26 -6.69
CA ASP A 257 0.51 -20.13 -6.69
C ASP A 257 0.96 -19.13 -7.77
N ALA A 258 1.58 -18.03 -7.34
CA ALA A 258 2.10 -17.00 -8.23
C ALA A 258 3.50 -17.35 -8.75
N GLN A 259 3.59 -17.71 -10.02
CA GLN A 259 4.87 -17.98 -10.70
C GLN A 259 5.38 -16.73 -11.43
N LYS A 260 6.45 -16.88 -12.22
CA LYS A 260 7.09 -15.75 -12.92
C LYS A 260 6.19 -15.16 -14.04
N ASP A 261 5.47 -16.03 -14.73
CA ASP A 261 4.73 -15.74 -15.96
C ASP A 261 3.30 -16.31 -15.99
N ARG A 262 2.85 -16.93 -14.89
CA ARG A 262 1.51 -17.53 -14.76
C ARG A 262 1.06 -17.63 -13.31
N LEU A 263 -0.24 -17.57 -13.09
CA LEU A 263 -0.88 -17.97 -11.84
C LEU A 263 -1.41 -19.39 -12.05
N SER A 264 -1.02 -20.32 -11.18
CA SER A 264 -1.69 -21.62 -11.10
C SER A 264 -2.82 -21.49 -10.10
N VAL A 265 -4.05 -21.70 -10.55
CA VAL A 265 -5.26 -21.56 -9.73
C VAL A 265 -5.85 -22.95 -9.55
N SER A 266 -6.04 -23.34 -8.30
CA SER A 266 -6.75 -24.54 -7.89
C SER A 266 -8.08 -24.15 -7.25
N VAL A 267 -9.15 -24.78 -7.71
CA VAL A 267 -10.52 -24.55 -7.26
C VAL A 267 -11.16 -25.85 -6.78
N ASN A 268 -12.01 -25.76 -5.77
CA ASN A 268 -12.89 -26.86 -5.39
C ASN A 268 -14.28 -26.61 -6.00
N ILE A 269 -14.59 -27.30 -7.09
CA ILE A 269 -15.85 -27.10 -7.83
C ILE A 269 -17.05 -27.62 -7.01
N ALA A 270 -16.84 -28.57 -6.08
CA ALA A 270 -17.90 -29.05 -5.21
C ALA A 270 -18.50 -27.94 -4.32
N GLU A 271 -17.72 -26.91 -3.99
CA GLU A 271 -18.17 -25.73 -3.20
C GLU A 271 -19.12 -24.81 -3.99
N MET A 272 -19.36 -25.07 -5.27
CA MET A 272 -20.37 -24.32 -6.04
C MET A 272 -21.80 -24.69 -5.66
N VAL A 273 -22.00 -25.86 -5.03
CA VAL A 273 -23.31 -26.33 -4.61
C VAL A 273 -23.56 -25.89 -3.17
N GLU A 274 -24.58 -25.05 -2.95
CA GLU A 274 -25.03 -24.69 -1.60
C GLU A 274 -25.78 -25.87 -0.98
N SER A 275 -25.07 -26.82 -0.35
CA SER A 275 -25.65 -27.99 0.31
C SER A 275 -24.99 -28.25 1.67
N ASP A 276 -25.80 -28.62 2.66
CA ASP A 276 -25.36 -28.99 4.03
C ASP A 276 -24.66 -30.37 4.09
N ALA A 277 -24.53 -31.09 2.98
CA ALA A 277 -23.86 -32.37 2.94
C ALA A 277 -22.36 -32.18 2.63
N ASP A 278 -21.48 -32.84 3.39
CA ASP A 278 -20.04 -32.90 3.08
C ASP A 278 -19.83 -33.55 1.69
N HIS A 279 -19.60 -32.73 0.67
CA HIS A 279 -19.27 -33.20 -0.66
C HIS A 279 -17.80 -33.59 -0.71
N THR A 280 -17.47 -34.66 -1.44
CA THR A 280 -16.06 -34.99 -1.70
C THR A 280 -15.46 -33.86 -2.54
N PRO A 281 -14.32 -33.25 -2.15
CA PRO A 281 -13.76 -32.12 -2.86
C PRO A 281 -13.38 -32.51 -4.29
N ILE A 282 -13.81 -31.71 -5.25
CA ILE A 282 -13.48 -31.86 -6.68
C ILE A 282 -12.49 -30.75 -7.02
N LEU A 283 -11.21 -31.06 -6.88
CA LEU A 283 -10.13 -30.12 -7.16
C LEU A 283 -9.86 -30.05 -8.67
N ALA A 284 -10.08 -28.88 -9.25
CA ALA A 284 -9.75 -28.57 -10.62
C ALA A 284 -8.68 -27.48 -10.68
N GLY A 285 -7.85 -27.52 -11.72
CA GLY A 285 -6.73 -26.60 -11.89
C GLY A 285 -6.72 -25.94 -13.25
N PHE A 286 -6.37 -24.66 -13.30
CA PHE A 286 -6.09 -23.95 -14.55
C PHE A 286 -4.96 -22.93 -14.38
N GLU A 287 -4.33 -22.57 -15.50
CA GLU A 287 -3.25 -21.58 -15.52
C GLU A 287 -3.71 -20.28 -16.16
N ILE A 288 -3.46 -19.16 -15.47
CA ILE A 288 -3.70 -17.82 -16.03
C ILE A 288 -2.35 -17.21 -16.39
N PRO A 289 -2.03 -17.03 -17.68
CA PRO A 289 -0.78 -16.38 -18.07
C PRO A 289 -0.80 -14.91 -17.60
N PHE A 290 0.30 -14.45 -17.01
CA PHE A 290 0.45 -13.04 -16.67
C PHE A 290 1.88 -12.56 -16.85
N GLN A 291 2.05 -11.27 -17.12
CA GLN A 291 3.39 -10.67 -17.16
C GLN A 291 3.60 -9.73 -15.99
N LYS A 292 4.72 -9.90 -15.30
CA LYS A 292 5.15 -8.97 -14.26
C LYS A 292 5.89 -7.78 -14.87
N ARG A 293 5.21 -6.66 -15.14
CA ARG A 293 5.90 -5.42 -15.57
C ARG A 293 6.31 -4.56 -14.39
N GLN A 294 7.61 -4.53 -14.08
CA GLN A 294 8.18 -3.68 -13.02
C GLN A 294 8.81 -2.41 -13.61
N ASN A 295 8.12 -1.27 -13.51
CA ASN A 295 8.67 0.01 -13.95
C ASN A 295 9.49 0.69 -12.83
N GLY A 296 10.74 0.22 -12.66
CA GLY A 296 11.66 0.74 -11.65
C GLY A 296 11.36 0.24 -10.22
N ARG A 297 12.04 0.83 -9.22
CA ARG A 297 11.99 0.35 -7.81
C ARG A 297 10.62 0.49 -7.12
N ALA A 298 9.66 1.21 -7.69
CA ALA A 298 8.45 1.66 -6.96
C ALA A 298 7.14 1.75 -7.76
N LYS A 299 6.97 1.05 -8.90
CA LYS A 299 5.71 1.11 -9.68
C LYS A 299 5.03 -0.26 -9.81
N PRO A 300 3.68 -0.27 -9.90
CA PRO A 300 2.86 -1.48 -9.79
C PRO A 300 3.12 -2.45 -10.94
N ILE A 301 2.95 -3.72 -10.62
CA ILE A 301 2.98 -4.84 -11.54
C ILE A 301 1.66 -4.83 -12.30
N VAL A 302 1.70 -4.47 -13.58
CA VAL A 302 0.53 -4.56 -14.45
C VAL A 302 0.37 -6.00 -14.89
N ILE A 303 -0.79 -6.59 -14.65
CA ILE A 303 -1.11 -7.99 -14.92
C ILE A 303 -2.14 -7.95 -16.04
N ALA A 304 -1.79 -8.48 -17.21
CA ALA A 304 -2.70 -8.63 -18.31
C ALA A 304 -2.57 -10.06 -18.84
N ALA A 305 -3.70 -10.78 -18.92
CA ALA A 305 -3.80 -11.90 -19.85
C ALA A 305 -3.68 -11.34 -21.28
N LYS A 306 -3.11 -12.11 -22.21
CA LYS A 306 -3.08 -11.70 -23.63
C LYS A 306 -4.53 -11.50 -24.10
N GLY A 307 -4.90 -10.26 -24.41
CA GLY A 307 -6.22 -9.93 -24.98
C GLY A 307 -7.33 -9.58 -23.97
N ALA A 308 -7.07 -9.61 -22.66
CA ALA A 308 -8.09 -9.18 -21.68
C ALA A 308 -8.35 -7.67 -21.79
N ALA A 309 -9.63 -7.31 -21.92
CA ALA A 309 -10.10 -5.94 -21.89
C ALA A 309 -9.70 -5.24 -20.58
N GLN A 310 -8.81 -4.24 -20.65
CA GLN A 310 -8.35 -3.44 -19.52
C GLN A 310 -8.78 -1.98 -19.70
N ARG A 311 -9.91 -1.60 -19.09
CA ARG A 311 -10.38 -0.21 -19.05
C ARG A 311 -9.43 0.62 -18.17
N ASP A 312 -8.72 1.58 -18.78
CA ASP A 312 -7.89 2.57 -18.07
C ASP A 312 -8.75 3.82 -17.81
N PRO A 313 -9.20 4.06 -16.56
CA PRO A 313 -10.11 5.17 -16.26
C PRO A 313 -9.47 6.54 -16.52
N ASP A 314 -8.15 6.68 -16.36
CA ASP A 314 -7.45 7.94 -16.63
C ASP A 314 -7.38 8.19 -18.15
N LEU A 315 -7.27 7.12 -18.95
CA LEU A 315 -7.28 7.21 -20.41
C LEU A 315 -8.68 7.51 -20.96
N ILE A 316 -9.70 6.85 -20.39
CA ILE A 316 -11.11 7.10 -20.74
C ILE A 316 -11.48 8.56 -20.41
N ALA A 317 -11.14 9.02 -19.21
CA ALA A 317 -11.36 10.41 -18.81
C ALA A 317 -10.68 11.40 -19.76
N LEU A 318 -9.44 11.11 -20.18
CA LEU A 318 -8.71 11.96 -21.12
C LEU A 318 -9.42 12.11 -22.48
N VAL A 319 -9.95 11.02 -23.03
CA VAL A 319 -10.69 11.04 -24.31
C VAL A 319 -12.05 11.71 -24.14
N ALA A 320 -12.72 11.46 -23.01
CA ALA A 320 -13.99 12.12 -22.68
C ALA A 320 -13.83 13.64 -22.53
N ASP A 321 -12.79 14.10 -21.82
CA ASP A 321 -12.47 15.52 -21.67
C ASP A 321 -12.19 16.17 -23.02
N ALA A 322 -11.42 15.51 -23.89
CA ALA A 322 -11.15 16.03 -25.24
C ALA A 322 -12.44 16.23 -26.05
N ARG A 323 -13.37 15.27 -26.02
CA ARG A 323 -14.65 15.36 -26.72
C ARG A 323 -15.57 16.41 -26.12
N ARG A 324 -15.64 16.49 -24.79
CA ARG A 324 -16.41 17.52 -24.07
C ARG A 324 -15.95 18.92 -24.47
N TRP A 325 -14.65 19.20 -24.38
CA TRP A 325 -14.08 20.50 -24.75
C TRP A 325 -14.24 20.82 -26.23
N ALA A 326 -14.16 19.83 -27.11
CA ALA A 326 -14.43 20.03 -28.54
C ALA A 326 -15.91 20.41 -28.79
N GLY A 327 -16.86 19.76 -28.11
CA GLY A 327 -18.27 20.14 -28.15
C GLY A 327 -18.49 21.57 -27.68
N GLU A 328 -17.99 21.93 -26.49
CA GLU A 328 -18.11 23.27 -25.92
C GLU A 328 -17.57 24.39 -26.85
N LEU A 329 -16.51 24.11 -27.62
CA LEU A 329 -15.94 25.06 -28.59
C LEU A 329 -16.75 25.13 -29.89
N LEU A 330 -17.30 24.00 -30.36
CA LEU A 330 -18.10 23.93 -31.58
C LEU A 330 -19.50 24.50 -31.38
N ASP A 331 -20.08 24.28 -30.20
CA ASP A 331 -21.41 24.75 -29.82
C ASP A 331 -21.40 26.22 -29.35
N GLY A 332 -20.20 26.82 -29.23
CA GLY A 332 -20.01 28.22 -28.86
C GLY A 332 -20.23 28.52 -27.37
N GLU A 333 -20.38 27.50 -26.52
CA GLU A 333 -20.52 27.64 -25.06
C GLU A 333 -19.27 28.24 -24.41
N THR A 334 -18.10 28.00 -25.02
CA THR A 334 -16.83 28.59 -24.58
C THR A 334 -16.13 29.28 -25.75
N SER A 335 -15.58 30.49 -25.52
CA SER A 335 -15.02 31.31 -26.59
C SER A 335 -13.54 31.02 -26.87
N SER A 336 -12.81 30.36 -25.96
CA SER A 336 -11.40 30.03 -26.18
C SER A 336 -10.86 28.85 -25.36
N ILE A 337 -9.78 28.26 -25.88
CA ILE A 337 -8.97 27.24 -25.18
C ILE A 337 -8.42 27.76 -23.83
N GLN A 338 -8.16 29.07 -23.72
CA GLN A 338 -7.66 29.67 -22.50
C GLN A 338 -8.71 29.63 -21.38
N GLN A 339 -9.96 29.93 -21.70
CA GLN A 339 -11.07 29.86 -20.73
C GLN A 339 -11.25 28.43 -20.18
N ILE A 340 -11.15 27.41 -21.04
CA ILE A 340 -11.19 26.01 -20.62
C ILE A 340 -9.99 25.69 -19.72
N THR A 341 -8.79 26.17 -20.06
CA THR A 341 -7.57 25.93 -19.27
C THR A 341 -7.68 26.52 -17.87
N GLU A 342 -8.19 27.74 -17.75
CA GLU A 342 -8.41 28.44 -16.48
C GLU A 342 -9.49 27.75 -15.64
N ARG A 343 -10.62 27.38 -16.25
CA ARG A 343 -11.73 26.68 -15.60
C ARG A 343 -11.32 25.33 -15.01
N GLU A 344 -10.55 24.54 -15.76
CA GLU A 344 -10.13 23.19 -15.35
C GLU A 344 -8.87 23.22 -14.45
N GLY A 345 -8.31 24.41 -14.15
CA GLY A 345 -7.12 24.56 -13.32
C GLY A 345 -5.86 23.90 -13.90
N LEU A 346 -5.80 23.76 -15.23
CA LEU A 346 -4.73 23.05 -15.93
C LEU A 346 -3.55 23.95 -16.27
N ARG A 347 -2.37 23.36 -16.49
CA ARG A 347 -1.19 24.13 -16.93
C ARG A 347 -1.40 24.65 -18.34
N SER A 348 -0.85 25.83 -18.64
CA SER A 348 -0.85 26.41 -19.99
C SER A 348 -0.38 25.40 -21.05
N GLY A 349 -1.14 25.30 -22.14
CA GLY A 349 -0.93 24.35 -23.24
C GLY A 349 -1.39 22.91 -22.98
N SER A 350 -1.98 22.59 -21.83
CA SER A 350 -2.52 21.24 -21.57
C SER A 350 -3.76 20.95 -22.41
N VAL A 351 -4.72 21.89 -22.44
CA VAL A 351 -5.95 21.74 -23.24
C VAL A 351 -5.61 21.63 -24.73
N SER A 352 -4.70 22.48 -25.25
CA SER A 352 -4.25 22.42 -26.64
C SER A 352 -3.66 21.07 -27.06
N ARG A 353 -3.02 20.33 -26.15
CA ARG A 353 -2.47 19.00 -26.44
C ARG A 353 -3.51 17.88 -26.37
N ILE A 354 -4.55 18.07 -25.58
CA ILE A 354 -5.58 17.06 -25.34
C ILE A 354 -6.70 17.18 -26.38
N LEU A 355 -7.02 18.41 -26.80
CA LEU A 355 -8.10 18.69 -27.74
C LEU A 355 -8.04 17.86 -29.04
N PRO A 356 -6.86 17.63 -29.68
CA PRO A 356 -6.76 16.77 -30.86
C PRO A 356 -7.29 15.34 -30.67
N LEU A 357 -7.31 14.83 -29.44
CA LEU A 357 -7.80 13.49 -29.11
C LEU A 357 -9.32 13.34 -29.28
N ALA A 358 -10.05 14.44 -29.46
CA ALA A 358 -11.48 14.40 -29.78
C ALA A 358 -11.74 13.72 -31.13
N TRP A 359 -10.78 13.79 -32.07
CA TRP A 359 -10.85 13.28 -33.43
C TRP A 359 -10.11 11.95 -33.63
N LEU A 360 -9.97 11.15 -32.57
CA LEU A 360 -9.52 9.76 -32.70
C LEU A 360 -10.48 8.97 -33.58
N ALA A 361 -9.93 8.04 -34.36
CA ALA A 361 -10.73 7.12 -35.15
C ALA A 361 -11.80 6.41 -34.28
N PRO A 362 -13.02 6.17 -34.81
CA PRO A 362 -14.12 5.61 -34.02
C PRO A 362 -13.79 4.27 -33.37
N ASP A 363 -13.08 3.40 -34.08
CA ASP A 363 -12.63 2.08 -33.60
C ASP A 363 -11.58 2.19 -32.48
N ILE A 364 -10.69 3.19 -32.54
CA ILE A 364 -9.72 3.47 -31.47
C ILE A 364 -10.44 3.94 -30.21
N SER A 365 -11.41 4.84 -30.37
CA SER A 365 -12.22 5.35 -29.26
C SER A 365 -13.02 4.23 -28.60
N ALA A 366 -13.67 3.38 -29.40
CA ALA A 366 -14.41 2.21 -28.93
C ALA A 366 -13.49 1.22 -28.21
N ALA A 367 -12.32 0.91 -28.78
CA ALA A 367 -11.35 0.04 -28.14
C ALA A 367 -10.85 0.58 -26.79
N ILE A 368 -10.66 1.90 -26.65
CA ILE A 368 -10.29 2.52 -25.37
C ILE A 368 -11.41 2.37 -24.33
N LEU A 369 -12.66 2.62 -24.72
CA LEU A 369 -13.82 2.49 -23.82
C LEU A 369 -14.06 1.04 -23.40
N GLU A 370 -13.85 0.10 -24.32
CA GLU A 370 -14.00 -1.33 -24.10
C GLU A 370 -12.79 -1.97 -23.43
N GLY A 371 -11.66 -1.26 -23.27
CA GLY A 371 -10.44 -1.79 -22.69
C GLY A 371 -9.59 -2.64 -23.64
N ARG A 372 -9.91 -2.66 -24.94
CA ARG A 372 -9.20 -3.41 -26.00
C ARG A 372 -8.02 -2.63 -26.60
N GLN A 373 -7.62 -1.49 -26.02
CA GLN A 373 -6.50 -0.70 -26.53
C GLN A 373 -5.15 -1.44 -26.40
N PRO A 374 -4.16 -1.14 -27.26
CA PRO A 374 -2.83 -1.71 -27.17
C PRO A 374 -2.17 -1.46 -25.81
N GLN A 375 -1.46 -2.45 -25.26
CA GLN A 375 -0.89 -2.40 -23.90
C GLN A 375 0.11 -1.24 -23.63
N HIS A 376 0.66 -0.63 -24.67
CA HIS A 376 1.57 0.52 -24.54
C HIS A 376 0.83 1.87 -24.51
N LEU A 377 -0.47 1.87 -24.86
CA LEU A 377 -1.31 3.04 -24.91
C LEU A 377 -1.96 3.29 -23.55
N ASN A 378 -1.52 4.35 -22.88
CA ASN A 378 -2.06 4.82 -21.60
C ASN A 378 -2.21 6.35 -21.63
N ALA A 379 -2.89 6.92 -20.63
CA ALA A 379 -3.16 8.36 -20.57
C ALA A 379 -1.88 9.22 -20.68
N LYS A 380 -0.76 8.76 -20.11
CA LYS A 380 0.52 9.48 -20.19
C LYS A 380 1.11 9.41 -21.59
N THR A 381 1.07 8.27 -22.26
CA THR A 381 1.57 8.11 -23.63
C THR A 381 0.78 9.01 -24.57
N LEU A 382 -0.57 8.97 -24.50
CA LEU A 382 -1.45 9.74 -25.36
C LEU A 382 -1.31 11.25 -25.12
N ARG A 383 -1.17 11.70 -23.86
CA ARG A 383 -0.96 13.12 -23.50
C ARG A 383 0.40 13.68 -23.95
N ASN A 384 1.42 12.83 -24.11
CA ASN A 384 2.76 13.25 -24.55
C ASN A 384 2.99 13.06 -26.05
N LEU A 385 1.97 12.62 -26.78
CA LEU A 385 2.02 12.53 -28.23
C LEU A 385 2.26 13.93 -28.79
N ARG A 386 3.30 14.10 -29.61
CA ARG A 386 3.66 15.42 -30.14
C ARG A 386 2.61 15.95 -31.10
N GLU A 387 2.08 15.07 -31.94
CA GLU A 387 1.10 15.39 -32.96
C GLU A 387 0.27 14.14 -33.27
N LEU A 388 -1.05 14.29 -33.30
CA LEU A 388 -1.97 13.22 -33.71
C LEU A 388 -2.25 13.40 -35.20
N PRO A 389 -1.92 12.42 -36.07
CA PRO A 389 -2.26 12.50 -37.48
C PRO A 389 -3.76 12.65 -37.70
N LEU A 390 -4.17 13.46 -38.68
CA LEU A 390 -5.58 13.58 -39.07
C LEU A 390 -6.08 12.34 -39.83
N ASP A 391 -5.18 11.64 -40.52
CA ASP A 391 -5.48 10.39 -41.21
C ASP A 391 -5.62 9.23 -40.20
N TRP A 392 -6.80 8.61 -40.16
CA TRP A 392 -7.09 7.48 -39.28
C TRP A 392 -6.22 6.25 -39.54
N ILE A 393 -5.72 6.03 -40.75
CA ILE A 393 -4.78 4.93 -41.04
C ILE A 393 -3.45 5.19 -40.29
N GLN A 394 -2.96 6.42 -40.35
CA GLN A 394 -1.75 6.83 -39.65
C GLN A 394 -1.96 6.87 -38.14
N GLN A 395 -3.15 7.24 -37.65
CA GLN A 395 -3.48 7.14 -36.23
C GLN A 395 -3.32 5.70 -35.74
N ARG A 396 -3.86 4.70 -36.47
CA ARG A 396 -3.71 3.28 -36.10
C ARG A 396 -2.26 2.85 -36.05
N GLN A 397 -1.44 3.25 -37.02
CA GLN A 397 -0.01 2.94 -37.05
C GLN A 397 0.74 3.53 -35.85
N VAL A 398 0.53 4.82 -35.57
CA VAL A 398 1.22 5.54 -34.48
C VAL A 398 0.78 5.03 -33.11
N LEU A 399 -0.49 4.64 -32.97
CA LEU A 399 -1.06 4.17 -31.72
C LEU A 399 -1.02 2.63 -31.57
N GLY A 400 -0.45 1.93 -32.56
CA GLY A 400 -0.22 0.49 -32.54
C GLY A 400 -1.48 -0.38 -32.62
N PHE A 401 -2.51 0.08 -33.32
CA PHE A 401 -3.69 -0.71 -33.67
C PHE A 401 -3.44 -1.48 -34.98
N ALA A 402 -4.01 -2.68 -35.09
CA ALA A 402 -4.01 -3.42 -36.34
C ALA A 402 -4.76 -2.61 -37.42
N GLN A 403 -4.24 -2.60 -38.64
CA GLN A 403 -4.97 -2.05 -39.77
C GLN A 403 -6.15 -2.98 -40.08
N LEU A 404 -7.35 -2.41 -40.19
CA LEU A 404 -8.54 -3.10 -40.66
C LEU A 404 -8.44 -3.38 -42.15
#